data_AF-A0A5C6Z772-F1
#
_entry.id   AF-A0A5C6Z772-F1
#
_cell.length_a   1.000
_cell.length_b   1.000
_cell.length_c   1.000
_cell.angle_alpha   90.00
_cell.angle_beta   90.00
_cell.angle_gamma   90.00
#
_symmetry.space_group_name_H-M   'P 1'
#
loop_
_entity.id
_entity.type
_entity.pdbx_description
1 polymer ?
#
loop_
_entity_poly.entity_id
_entity_poly.type
_entity_poly.pdbx_seq_one_letter_code
_entity_poly.pdbx_strand_id
1 'polypeptide(L)'
;MNLLKTGQSTVTVGQDKDSVKKAINDFVTSYNSLMTLMRNDTKYDDANKTAGALQGDSTAVGLQSQLRNITAAGSTLGGKFGRLSDLGLDIGADGTIKVNDTKLTSALGSMSDLKNLFMGVDTANPNNNGIATRWRAFADQVTGFDGSITTRTTGLQSRVTANNKRVDELNDRAAAYEKRVRAQYTALDTQMAKLNDMQSYVNKITSMLGSS
;
A
#
# COMPACT_ATOMS: atom_id res chain seq x y z
N MET A 1 -20.26 -8.44 -44.06
CA MET A 1 -21.41 -9.28 -44.46
C MET A 1 -20.89 -10.31 -45.45
N ASN A 2 -20.69 -11.56 -45.02
CA ASN A 2 -20.37 -12.67 -45.92
C ASN A 2 -21.69 -13.38 -46.27
N LEU A 3 -22.06 -13.44 -47.55
CA LEU A 3 -23.27 -14.11 -48.04
C LEU A 3 -22.91 -15.54 -48.47
N LEU A 4 -23.52 -16.54 -47.82
CA LEU A 4 -23.25 -17.96 -48.06
C LEU A 4 -24.30 -18.65 -48.95
N LYS A 5 -25.48 -18.03 -49.19
CA LYS A 5 -26.53 -18.52 -50.12
C LYS A 5 -27.62 -17.48 -50.38
N THR A 6 -28.40 -17.64 -51.45
CA THR A 6 -29.58 -16.81 -51.77
C THR A 6 -30.74 -17.08 -50.81
N GLY A 7 -31.19 -16.07 -50.08
CA GLY A 7 -32.33 -16.10 -49.15
C GLY A 7 -32.56 -14.75 -48.47
N GLN A 8 -33.70 -14.56 -47.82
CA GLN A 8 -33.97 -13.36 -47.02
C GLN A 8 -33.28 -13.52 -45.66
N SER A 9 -32.38 -12.60 -45.31
CA SER A 9 -31.64 -12.63 -44.05
C SER A 9 -31.87 -11.33 -43.29
N THR A 10 -32.45 -11.43 -42.10
CA THR A 10 -32.70 -10.28 -41.23
C THR A 10 -31.47 -10.07 -40.36
N VAL A 11 -30.78 -8.94 -40.54
CA VAL A 11 -29.68 -8.55 -39.67
C VAL A 11 -30.21 -7.59 -38.61
N THR A 12 -30.29 -8.08 -37.37
CA THR A 12 -30.71 -7.29 -36.23
C THR A 12 -29.49 -6.64 -35.58
N VAL A 13 -29.41 -5.31 -35.62
CA VAL A 13 -28.44 -4.55 -34.81
C VAL A 13 -29.06 -4.33 -33.44
N GLY A 14 -28.46 -4.93 -32.41
CA GLY A 14 -28.90 -4.79 -31.02
C GLY A 14 -27.76 -4.32 -30.12
N GLN A 15 -28.09 -3.85 -28.91
CA GLN A 15 -27.08 -3.56 -27.89
C GLN A 15 -26.46 -4.87 -27.38
N ASP A 16 -25.13 -4.93 -27.37
CA ASP A 16 -24.37 -6.07 -26.87
C ASP A 16 -24.35 -6.08 -25.33
N LYS A 17 -25.42 -6.64 -24.75
CA LYS A 17 -25.58 -6.75 -23.30
C LYS A 17 -24.56 -7.71 -22.68
N ASP A 18 -24.11 -8.72 -23.42
CA ASP A 18 -23.19 -9.73 -22.92
C ASP A 18 -21.80 -9.13 -22.71
N SER A 19 -21.31 -8.32 -23.65
CA SER A 19 -20.05 -7.59 -23.49
C SER A 19 -20.09 -6.62 -22.31
N VAL A 20 -21.20 -5.89 -22.11
CA VAL A 20 -21.35 -4.98 -20.95
C VAL A 20 -21.39 -5.77 -19.64
N LYS A 21 -22.14 -6.87 -19.59
CA LYS A 21 -22.21 -7.77 -18.43
C LYS A 21 -20.83 -8.33 -18.08
N LYS A 22 -20.07 -8.76 -19.09
CA LYS A 22 -18.70 -9.25 -18.91
C LYS A 22 -17.79 -8.16 -18.34
N ALA A 23 -17.80 -6.97 -18.92
CA ALA A 23 -16.99 -5.84 -18.45
C ALA A 23 -17.27 -5.49 -16.98
N ILE A 24 -18.54 -5.52 -16.57
CA ILE A 24 -18.94 -5.30 -15.17
C ILE A 24 -18.39 -6.40 -14.25
N ASN A 25 -18.49 -7.67 -14.64
CA ASN A 25 -17.97 -8.79 -13.85
C ASN A 25 -16.44 -8.77 -13.74
N ASP A 26 -15.73 -8.47 -14.84
CA ASP A 26 -14.27 -8.34 -14.85
C ASP A 26 -13.81 -7.20 -13.93
N PHE A 27 -14.54 -6.07 -13.95
CA PHE A 27 -14.30 -4.96 -13.04
C PHE A 27 -14.51 -5.38 -11.57
N VAL A 28 -15.65 -6.00 -11.25
CA VAL A 28 -15.97 -6.45 -9.89
C VAL A 28 -14.90 -7.42 -9.37
N THR A 29 -14.41 -8.31 -10.22
CA THR A 29 -13.32 -9.24 -9.88
C THR A 29 -12.03 -8.50 -9.53
N SER A 30 -11.65 -7.53 -10.35
CA SER A 30 -10.45 -6.71 -10.12
C SER A 30 -10.57 -5.86 -8.86
N TYR A 31 -11.73 -5.23 -8.65
CA TYR A 31 -12.05 -4.45 -7.45
C TYR A 31 -11.99 -5.31 -6.18
N ASN A 32 -12.63 -6.48 -6.18
CA ASN A 32 -12.62 -7.39 -5.03
C ASN A 32 -11.22 -7.90 -4.71
N SER A 33 -10.40 -8.15 -5.73
CA SER A 33 -8.99 -8.54 -5.55
C SER A 33 -8.19 -7.42 -4.87
N LEU A 34 -8.36 -6.17 -5.31
CA LEU A 34 -7.74 -5.00 -4.69
C LEU A 34 -8.21 -4.82 -3.23
N MET A 35 -9.52 -4.88 -2.99
CA MET A 35 -10.08 -4.75 -1.64
C MET A 35 -9.56 -5.83 -0.68
N THR A 36 -9.39 -7.05 -1.19
CA THR A 36 -8.84 -8.17 -0.42
C THR A 36 -7.37 -7.94 -0.08
N LEU A 37 -6.56 -7.51 -1.07
CA LEU A 37 -5.15 -7.17 -0.87
C LEU A 37 -4.99 -6.07 0.18
N MET A 38 -5.65 -4.92 -0.01
CA MET A 38 -5.57 -3.79 0.93
C MET A 38 -6.00 -4.19 2.33
N ARG A 39 -7.08 -4.96 2.47
CA ARG A 39 -7.53 -5.45 3.77
C ARG A 39 -6.49 -6.36 4.42
N ASN A 40 -5.90 -7.29 3.67
CA ASN A 40 -4.88 -8.18 4.21
C ASN A 40 -3.61 -7.43 4.62
N ASP A 41 -3.21 -6.41 3.87
CA ASP A 41 -1.99 -5.66 4.17
C ASP A 41 -2.18 -4.67 5.32
N THR A 42 -3.41 -4.19 5.57
CA THR A 42 -3.68 -3.20 6.63
C THR A 42 -4.23 -3.80 7.93
N LYS A 43 -4.72 -5.04 7.91
CA LYS A 43 -5.32 -5.67 9.11
C LYS A 43 -4.27 -6.21 10.07
N TYR A 44 -4.70 -6.36 11.31
CA TYR A 44 -4.06 -7.26 12.28
C TYR A 44 -4.81 -8.60 12.27
N ASP A 45 -4.07 -9.70 12.17
CA ASP A 45 -4.60 -11.05 12.39
C ASP A 45 -4.37 -11.44 13.84
N ASP A 46 -5.42 -11.33 14.66
CA ASP A 46 -5.37 -11.65 16.09
C ASP A 46 -5.13 -13.15 16.34
N ALA A 47 -5.64 -14.03 15.47
CA ALA A 47 -5.51 -15.47 15.63
C ALA A 47 -4.05 -15.92 15.45
N ASN A 48 -3.36 -15.35 14.47
CA ASN A 48 -1.96 -15.66 14.19
C ASN A 48 -0.98 -14.68 14.85
N LYS A 49 -1.50 -13.62 15.51
CA LYS A 49 -0.73 -12.50 16.06
C LYS A 49 0.18 -11.82 15.04
N THR A 50 -0.25 -11.79 13.77
CA THR A 50 0.54 -11.24 12.66
C THR A 50 -0.03 -9.91 12.17
N ALA A 51 0.87 -8.97 11.93
CA ALA A 51 0.58 -7.70 11.31
C ALA A 51 0.64 -7.81 9.79
N GLY A 52 -0.34 -7.24 9.08
CA GLY A 52 -0.17 -6.93 7.67
C GLY A 52 0.96 -5.91 7.47
N ALA A 53 1.62 -5.95 6.30
CA ALA A 53 2.79 -5.11 6.03
C ALA A 53 2.53 -3.60 6.15
N LEU A 54 1.28 -3.17 5.97
CA LEU A 54 0.81 -1.79 6.03
C LEU A 54 -0.09 -1.55 7.24
N GLN A 55 -0.06 -2.42 8.26
CA GLN A 55 -0.82 -2.18 9.49
C GLN A 55 -0.39 -0.84 10.11
N GLY A 56 -1.38 0.01 10.41
CA GLY A 56 -1.14 1.35 10.96
C GLY A 56 -0.67 2.38 9.94
N ASP A 57 -0.53 2.03 8.66
CA ASP A 57 -0.28 2.98 7.60
C ASP A 57 -1.55 3.80 7.30
N SER A 58 -1.57 5.05 7.76
CA SER A 58 -2.71 5.95 7.58
C SER A 58 -3.01 6.28 6.12
N THR A 59 -1.99 6.24 5.24
CA THR A 59 -2.17 6.45 3.80
C THR A 59 -2.92 5.26 3.21
N ALA A 60 -2.48 4.03 3.47
CA ALA A 60 -3.15 2.82 2.98
C ALA A 60 -4.61 2.71 3.46
N VAL A 61 -4.84 2.96 4.76
CA VAL A 61 -6.19 2.95 5.35
C VAL A 61 -7.07 4.05 4.76
N GLY A 62 -6.51 5.25 4.56
CA GLY A 62 -7.22 6.38 3.95
C GLY A 62 -7.67 6.08 2.51
N LEU A 63 -6.78 5.51 1.69
CA LEU A 63 -7.10 5.11 0.33
C LEU A 63 -8.19 4.04 0.28
N GLN A 64 -8.12 3.04 1.16
CA GLN A 64 -9.15 2.01 1.25
C GLN A 64 -10.52 2.61 1.59
N SER A 65 -10.56 3.56 2.54
CA SER A 65 -11.80 4.24 2.93
C SER A 65 -12.37 5.09 1.80
N GLN A 66 -11.52 5.86 1.10
CA GLN A 66 -11.94 6.68 -0.04
C GLN A 66 -12.52 5.82 -1.17
N LEU A 67 -11.86 4.72 -1.52
CA LEU A 67 -12.35 3.80 -2.54
C LEU A 67 -13.72 3.20 -2.16
N ARG A 68 -13.87 2.75 -0.91
CA ARG A 68 -15.18 2.27 -0.40
C ARG A 68 -16.25 3.34 -0.45
N ASN A 69 -15.93 4.58 -0.09
CA ASN A 69 -16.87 5.69 -0.10
C ASN A 69 -17.33 6.02 -1.52
N ILE A 70 -16.44 5.95 -2.52
CA ILE A 70 -16.80 6.11 -3.93
C ILE A 70 -17.73 4.96 -4.37
N THR A 71 -17.39 3.72 -4.03
CA THR A 71 -18.20 2.54 -4.39
C THR A 71 -19.59 2.56 -3.74
N ALA A 72 -19.68 2.99 -2.49
CA ALA A 72 -20.96 3.08 -1.75
C ALA A 72 -21.79 4.33 -2.10
N ALA A 73 -21.20 5.31 -2.77
CA ALA A 73 -21.91 6.50 -3.19
C ALA A 73 -22.88 6.20 -4.34
N GLY A 74 -23.92 7.03 -4.43
CA GLY A 74 -24.83 7.04 -5.56
C GLY A 74 -24.50 8.13 -6.58
N SER A 75 -25.24 8.12 -7.67
CA SER A 75 -25.32 9.23 -8.63
C SER A 75 -26.78 9.43 -9.02
N THR A 76 -27.20 10.69 -9.12
CA THR A 76 -28.54 11.06 -9.60
C THR A 76 -28.66 11.00 -11.12
N LEU A 77 -27.54 10.86 -11.83
CA LEU A 77 -27.49 10.83 -13.30
C LEU A 77 -28.08 9.54 -13.89
N GLY A 78 -28.11 8.47 -13.10
CA GLY A 78 -28.54 7.13 -13.54
C GLY A 78 -30.04 6.95 -13.70
N GLY A 79 -30.86 8.00 -13.52
CA GLY A 79 -32.31 7.94 -13.71
C GLY A 79 -32.96 6.92 -12.78
N LYS A 80 -33.37 5.76 -13.32
CA LYS A 80 -33.94 4.65 -12.55
C LYS A 80 -32.97 4.01 -11.56
N PHE A 81 -31.66 4.18 -11.76
CA PHE A 81 -30.63 3.63 -10.90
C PHE A 81 -29.91 4.75 -10.16
N GLY A 82 -29.98 4.74 -8.84
CA GLY A 82 -29.30 5.71 -7.99
C GLY A 82 -27.98 5.16 -7.42
N ARG A 83 -27.85 3.84 -7.31
CA ARG A 83 -26.73 3.15 -6.63
C ARG A 83 -26.36 1.85 -7.34
N LEU A 84 -25.17 1.33 -7.05
CA LEU A 84 -24.72 0.02 -7.57
C LEU A 84 -25.65 -1.14 -7.19
N SER A 85 -26.24 -1.11 -6.00
CA SER A 85 -27.20 -2.14 -5.54
C SER A 85 -28.45 -2.23 -6.43
N ASP A 86 -28.85 -1.12 -7.07
CA ASP A 86 -30.00 -1.09 -7.99
C ASP A 86 -29.70 -1.86 -9.28
N LEU A 87 -28.42 -2.00 -9.63
CA LEU A 87 -27.92 -2.80 -10.74
C LEU A 87 -27.65 -4.27 -10.34
N GLY A 88 -27.92 -4.66 -9.09
CA GLY A 88 -27.53 -5.97 -8.59
C GLY A 88 -26.06 -6.09 -8.23
N LEU A 89 -25.38 -4.98 -7.94
CA LEU A 89 -24.01 -4.98 -7.42
C LEU A 89 -24.06 -4.64 -5.93
N ASP A 90 -24.20 -5.67 -5.11
CA ASP A 90 -24.42 -5.56 -3.67
C ASP A 90 -23.08 -5.39 -2.94
N ILE A 91 -22.95 -4.35 -2.12
CA ILE A 91 -21.70 -4.04 -1.41
C ILE A 91 -21.73 -4.72 -0.03
N GLY A 92 -20.75 -5.58 0.23
CA GLY A 92 -20.57 -6.26 1.52
C GLY A 92 -20.00 -5.36 2.61
N ALA A 93 -20.10 -5.80 3.86
CA ALA A 93 -19.51 -5.09 5.01
C ALA A 93 -17.97 -4.99 4.92
N ASP A 94 -17.34 -5.97 4.26
CA ASP A 94 -15.92 -5.98 3.95
C ASP A 94 -15.56 -5.11 2.74
N GLY A 95 -16.53 -4.41 2.15
CA GLY A 95 -16.35 -3.48 1.04
C GLY A 95 -16.20 -4.14 -0.31
N THR A 96 -16.30 -5.47 -0.40
CA THR A 96 -16.35 -6.21 -1.67
C THR A 96 -17.73 -6.08 -2.34
N ILE A 97 -17.80 -6.34 -3.63
CA ILE A 97 -19.03 -6.33 -4.42
C ILE A 97 -19.44 -7.76 -4.74
N LYS A 98 -20.68 -8.12 -4.43
CA LYS A 98 -21.33 -9.36 -4.85
C LYS A 98 -22.28 -9.07 -6.02
N VAL A 99 -22.17 -9.85 -7.09
CA VAL A 99 -23.03 -9.71 -8.26
C VAL A 99 -24.29 -10.57 -8.11
N ASN A 100 -25.46 -9.93 -8.23
CA ASN A 100 -26.74 -10.57 -8.43
C ASN A 100 -27.04 -10.62 -9.92
N ASP A 101 -26.80 -11.78 -10.53
CA ASP A 101 -26.88 -11.98 -11.97
C ASP A 101 -28.26 -11.64 -12.57
N THR A 102 -29.33 -11.99 -11.86
CA THR A 102 -30.70 -11.73 -12.28
C THR A 102 -30.97 -10.23 -12.34
N LYS A 103 -30.65 -9.50 -11.26
CA LYS A 103 -30.83 -8.04 -11.20
C LYS A 103 -29.96 -7.33 -12.23
N LEU A 104 -28.70 -7.75 -12.39
CA LEU A 104 -27.80 -7.19 -13.39
C LEU A 104 -28.34 -7.40 -14.81
N THR A 105 -28.84 -8.59 -15.11
CA THR A 105 -29.45 -8.90 -16.40
C THR A 105 -30.70 -8.05 -16.66
N SER A 106 -31.54 -7.84 -15.64
CA SER A 106 -32.68 -6.91 -15.73
C SER A 106 -32.23 -5.46 -15.96
N ALA A 107 -31.19 -5.00 -15.27
CA ALA A 107 -30.68 -3.63 -15.37
C ALA A 107 -30.11 -3.32 -16.78
N LEU A 108 -29.52 -4.31 -17.44
CA LEU A 108 -29.08 -4.21 -18.84
C LEU A 108 -30.24 -3.95 -19.83
N GLY A 109 -31.50 -4.10 -19.41
CA GLY A 109 -32.67 -3.64 -20.14
C GLY A 109 -32.80 -2.11 -20.21
N SER A 110 -32.18 -1.36 -19.30
CA SER A 110 -32.18 0.11 -19.23
C SER A 110 -30.76 0.65 -19.43
N MET A 111 -30.17 0.39 -20.60
CA MET A 111 -28.76 0.66 -20.89
C MET A 111 -28.36 2.14 -20.76
N SER A 112 -29.26 3.08 -21.10
CA SER A 112 -28.98 4.52 -20.95
C SER A 112 -28.78 4.92 -19.49
N ASP A 113 -29.67 4.45 -18.62
CA ASP A 113 -29.64 4.69 -17.18
C ASP A 113 -28.38 4.07 -16.55
N LEU A 114 -28.05 2.82 -16.94
CA LEU A 114 -26.83 2.14 -16.51
C LEU A 114 -25.58 2.90 -16.96
N LYS A 115 -25.53 3.33 -18.22
CA LYS A 115 -24.41 4.11 -18.77
C LYS A 115 -24.21 5.40 -17.99
N ASN A 116 -25.30 6.11 -17.67
CA ASN A 116 -25.22 7.36 -16.94
C ASN A 116 -24.80 7.15 -15.47
N LEU A 117 -25.26 6.09 -14.81
CA LEU A 117 -24.82 5.77 -13.45
C LEU A 117 -23.31 5.49 -13.38
N PHE A 118 -22.73 4.83 -14.38
CA PHE A 118 -21.30 4.55 -14.40
C PHE A 118 -20.45 5.70 -14.96
N MET A 119 -20.86 6.31 -16.06
CA MET A 119 -20.02 7.22 -16.84
C MET A 119 -20.58 8.63 -17.00
N GLY A 120 -21.75 8.92 -16.41
CA GLY A 120 -22.32 10.27 -16.45
C GLY A 120 -21.35 11.31 -15.92
N VAL A 121 -21.41 12.51 -16.48
CA VAL A 121 -20.59 13.64 -16.05
C VAL A 121 -21.53 14.78 -15.67
N ASP A 122 -21.41 15.23 -14.43
CA ASP A 122 -22.05 16.41 -13.88
C ASP A 122 -21.00 17.53 -13.83
N THR A 123 -21.21 18.56 -14.66
CA THR A 123 -20.30 19.70 -14.78
C THR A 123 -20.34 20.63 -13.57
N ALA A 124 -21.39 20.58 -12.76
CA ALA A 124 -21.55 21.41 -11.57
C ALA A 124 -21.07 20.69 -10.31
N ASN A 125 -21.22 19.36 -10.22
CA ASN A 125 -20.85 18.59 -9.05
C ASN A 125 -20.09 17.29 -9.41
N PRO A 126 -18.74 17.31 -9.37
CA PRO A 126 -17.93 16.12 -9.65
C PRO A 126 -18.21 14.92 -8.72
N ASN A 127 -18.76 15.15 -7.53
CA ASN A 127 -19.15 14.05 -6.62
C ASN A 127 -20.42 13.32 -7.08
N ASN A 128 -21.23 13.94 -7.94
CA ASN A 128 -22.40 13.34 -8.59
C ASN A 128 -22.04 12.64 -9.92
N ASN A 129 -20.78 12.74 -10.39
CA ASN A 129 -20.31 12.00 -11.55
C ASN A 129 -20.57 10.50 -11.40
N GLY A 130 -20.66 9.83 -12.53
CA GLY A 130 -20.78 8.40 -12.62
C GLY A 130 -19.65 7.69 -11.88
N ILE A 131 -19.99 6.54 -11.30
CA ILE A 131 -19.14 5.84 -10.34
C ILE A 131 -17.81 5.41 -10.97
N ALA A 132 -17.81 4.97 -12.24
CA ALA A 132 -16.58 4.62 -12.95
C ALA A 132 -15.70 5.83 -13.28
N THR A 133 -16.31 6.99 -13.56
CA THR A 133 -15.56 8.25 -13.73
C THR A 133 -14.85 8.62 -12.43
N ARG A 134 -15.51 8.45 -11.28
CA ARG A 134 -14.94 8.72 -9.96
C ARG A 134 -13.85 7.71 -9.57
N TRP A 135 -14.03 6.43 -9.88
CA TRP A 135 -12.96 5.43 -9.71
C TRP A 135 -11.73 5.75 -10.55
N ARG A 136 -11.91 6.16 -11.81
CA ARG A 136 -10.79 6.57 -12.66
C ARG A 136 -10.05 7.78 -12.08
N ALA A 137 -10.76 8.83 -11.71
CA ALA A 137 -10.16 10.01 -11.10
C ALA A 137 -9.39 9.68 -9.81
N PHE A 138 -9.95 8.80 -8.97
CA PHE A 138 -9.25 8.31 -7.78
C PHE A 138 -8.00 7.51 -8.14
N ALA A 139 -8.07 6.59 -9.11
CA ALA A 139 -6.93 5.83 -9.56
C ALA A 139 -5.81 6.77 -10.05
N ASP A 140 -6.13 7.74 -10.91
CA ASP A 140 -5.16 8.71 -11.44
C ASP A 140 -4.49 9.54 -10.32
N GLN A 141 -5.26 9.98 -9.32
CA GLN A 141 -4.73 10.69 -8.16
C GLN A 141 -3.78 9.83 -7.31
N VAL A 142 -4.02 8.53 -7.26
CA VAL A 142 -3.27 7.60 -6.41
C VAL A 142 -2.01 7.09 -7.10
N THR A 143 -2.10 6.75 -8.39
CA THR A 143 -1.03 6.13 -9.19
C THR A 143 -0.25 7.11 -10.05
N GLY A 144 -0.68 8.37 -10.12
CA GLY A 144 0.03 9.42 -10.83
C GLY A 144 1.45 9.66 -10.31
N PHE A 145 2.25 10.40 -11.08
CA PHE A 145 3.63 10.71 -10.75
C PHE A 145 3.77 11.36 -9.35
N ASP A 146 2.92 12.35 -9.06
CA ASP A 146 2.84 12.98 -7.73
C ASP A 146 1.77 12.35 -6.82
N GLY A 147 1.37 11.11 -7.15
CA GLY A 147 0.31 10.40 -6.43
C GLY A 147 0.70 10.02 -5.00
N SER A 148 -0.30 9.65 -4.22
CA SER A 148 -0.14 9.28 -2.81
C SER A 148 0.78 8.06 -2.62
N ILE A 149 0.72 7.07 -3.52
CA ILE A 149 1.59 5.88 -3.49
C ILE A 149 3.04 6.28 -3.77
N THR A 150 3.28 7.08 -4.81
CA THR A 150 4.62 7.54 -5.18
C THR A 150 5.24 8.36 -4.05
N THR A 151 4.50 9.33 -3.53
CA THR A 151 4.95 10.17 -2.41
C THR A 151 5.29 9.34 -1.17
N ARG A 152 4.45 8.37 -0.82
CA ARG A 152 4.70 7.47 0.32
C ARG A 152 5.95 6.63 0.10
N THR A 153 6.11 6.07 -1.09
CA THR A 153 7.26 5.22 -1.46
C THR A 153 8.57 6.00 -1.39
N THR A 154 8.61 7.20 -1.97
CA THR A 154 9.78 8.09 -1.92
C THR A 154 10.12 8.51 -0.48
N GLY A 155 9.11 8.79 0.35
CA GLY A 155 9.29 9.10 1.76
C GLY A 155 9.88 7.93 2.55
N LEU A 156 9.42 6.70 2.30
CA LEU A 156 9.97 5.49 2.90
C LEU A 156 11.42 5.25 2.46
N GLN A 157 11.71 5.39 1.16
CA GLN A 157 13.06 5.25 0.63
C GLN A 157 14.04 6.26 1.26
N SER A 158 13.60 7.51 1.43
CA SER A 158 14.40 8.55 2.08
C SER A 158 14.70 8.21 3.54
N ARG A 159 13.73 7.63 4.26
CA ARG A 159 13.93 7.15 5.65
C ARG A 159 14.92 5.99 5.70
N VAL A 160 14.84 5.04 4.77
CA VAL A 160 15.80 3.94 4.67
C VAL A 160 17.22 4.48 4.46
N THR A 161 17.41 5.40 3.53
CA THR A 161 18.70 6.05 3.29
C THR A 161 19.23 6.76 4.53
N ALA A 162 18.40 7.55 5.21
CA ALA A 162 18.78 8.26 6.43
C ALA A 162 19.14 7.30 7.58
N ASN A 163 18.42 6.18 7.71
CA ASN A 163 18.69 5.16 8.72
C ASN A 163 20.01 4.44 8.46
N ASN A 164 20.30 4.07 7.21
CA ASN A 164 21.57 3.45 6.85
C ASN A 164 22.75 4.38 7.19
N LYS A 165 22.63 5.67 6.86
CA LYS A 165 23.66 6.65 7.23
C LYS A 165 23.90 6.72 8.74
N ARG A 166 22.84 6.66 9.56
CA ARG A 166 22.96 6.64 11.03
C ARG A 166 23.62 5.37 11.54
N VAL A 167 23.36 4.23 10.91
CA VAL A 167 24.02 2.95 11.22
C VAL A 167 25.52 3.07 10.93
N ASP A 168 25.89 3.63 9.78
CA ASP A 168 27.30 3.83 9.41
C ASP A 168 28.02 4.76 10.41
N GLU A 169 27.42 5.91 10.73
CA GLU A 169 27.97 6.85 11.74
C GLU A 169 28.14 6.19 13.12
N LEU A 170 27.22 5.32 13.52
CA LEU A 170 27.30 4.58 14.78
C LEU A 170 28.44 3.56 14.76
N ASN A 171 28.60 2.85 13.64
CA ASN A 171 29.68 1.88 13.46
C ASN A 171 31.06 2.57 13.52
N ASP A 172 31.22 3.72 12.86
CA ASP A 172 32.45 4.52 12.91
C ASP A 172 32.78 4.95 14.33
N ARG A 173 31.76 5.41 15.08
CA ARG A 173 31.92 5.80 16.48
C ARG A 173 32.31 4.61 17.37
N ALA A 174 31.73 3.44 17.15
CA ALA A 174 32.07 2.23 17.89
C ALA A 174 33.52 1.82 17.63
N ALA A 175 33.98 1.85 16.37
CA ALA A 175 35.36 1.54 16.00
C ALA A 175 36.36 2.53 16.62
N ALA A 176 36.05 3.83 16.60
CA ALA A 176 36.90 4.84 17.23
C ALA A 176 36.98 4.66 18.76
N TYR A 177 35.85 4.32 19.38
CA TYR A 177 35.80 4.00 20.81
C TYR A 177 36.65 2.78 21.15
N GLU A 178 36.51 1.69 20.39
CA GLU A 178 37.33 0.48 20.57
C GLU A 178 38.82 0.79 20.44
N LYS A 179 39.22 1.52 19.39
CA LYS A 179 40.63 1.91 19.19
C LYS A 179 41.17 2.71 20.37
N ARG A 180 40.40 3.66 20.89
CA ARG A 180 40.79 4.47 22.06
C ARG A 180 40.93 3.62 23.31
N VAL A 181 39.98 2.73 23.56
CA VAL A 181 39.99 1.83 24.72
C VAL A 181 41.19 0.87 24.64
N ARG A 182 41.48 0.28 23.47
CA ARG A 182 42.67 -0.55 23.27
C ARG A 182 43.97 0.22 23.55
N ALA A 183 44.09 1.44 23.05
CA ALA A 183 45.26 2.29 23.31
C ALA A 183 45.43 2.61 24.81
N GLN A 184 44.32 2.88 25.52
CA GLN A 184 44.34 3.09 26.97
C GLN A 184 44.81 1.84 27.72
N TYR A 185 44.31 0.65 27.34
CA TYR A 185 44.76 -0.61 27.96
C TYR A 185 46.24 -0.90 27.72
N THR A 186 46.75 -0.70 26.50
CA THR A 186 48.18 -0.89 26.21
C THR A 186 49.06 0.09 27.00
N ALA A 187 48.61 1.35 27.16
CA ALA A 187 49.33 2.34 27.95
C ALA A 187 49.33 1.98 29.46
N LEU A 188 48.19 1.52 29.99
CA LEU A 188 48.08 1.02 31.36
C LEU A 188 49.01 -0.18 31.60
N ASP A 189 49.06 -1.14 30.67
CA ASP A 189 49.94 -2.32 30.77
C ASP A 189 51.42 -1.92 30.79
N THR A 190 51.81 -0.98 29.93
CA THR A 190 53.17 -0.43 29.90
C THR A 190 53.53 0.29 31.21
N GLN A 191 52.59 1.05 31.78
CA GLN A 191 52.80 1.71 33.08
C GLN A 191 52.91 0.70 34.22
N MET A 192 52.07 -0.33 34.23
CA MET A 192 52.13 -1.41 35.22
C MET A 192 53.46 -2.17 35.15
N ALA A 193 53.97 -2.47 33.95
CA ALA A 193 55.28 -3.08 33.77
C ALA A 193 56.40 -2.20 34.36
N LYS A 194 56.40 -0.89 34.06
CA LYS A 194 57.36 0.05 34.64
C LYS A 194 57.27 0.12 36.17
N LEU A 195 56.05 0.11 36.73
CA LEU A 195 55.85 0.12 38.18
C LEU A 195 56.40 -1.17 38.82
N ASN A 196 56.20 -2.33 38.19
CA ASN A 196 56.76 -3.60 38.65
C ASN A 196 58.31 -3.62 38.58
N ASP A 197 58.88 -3.05 37.52
CA ASP A 197 60.33 -2.91 37.38
C ASP A 197 60.91 -1.98 38.45
N MET A 198 60.24 -0.84 38.71
CA MET A 198 60.62 0.08 39.78
C MET A 198 60.52 -0.59 41.16
N GLN A 199 59.46 -1.36 41.42
CA GLN A 199 59.31 -2.09 42.67
C GLN A 199 60.43 -3.13 42.85
N SER A 200 60.81 -3.83 41.79
CA SER A 200 61.93 -4.77 41.78
C SER A 200 63.27 -4.08 42.03
N TYR A 201 63.49 -2.90 41.45
CA TYR A 201 64.68 -2.08 41.67
C TYR A 201 64.78 -1.58 43.12
N VAL A 202 63.67 -1.08 43.67
CA VAL A 202 63.58 -0.67 45.08
C VAL A 202 63.88 -1.85 46.00
N ASN A 203 63.29 -3.03 45.75
CA ASN A 203 63.57 -4.22 46.53
C ASN A 203 65.06 -4.62 46.49
N LYS A 204 65.72 -4.51 45.33
CA LYS A 204 67.18 -4.73 45.21
C LYS A 204 67.97 -3.73 46.04
N ILE A 205 67.66 -2.44 45.97
CA ILE A 205 68.32 -1.41 46.80
C ILE A 205 68.12 -1.71 48.28
N THR A 206 66.90 -1.99 48.72
CA THR A 206 66.60 -2.31 50.11
C THR A 206 67.35 -3.55 50.58
N SER A 207 67.49 -4.57 49.73
CA SER A 207 68.28 -5.76 50.05
C SER A 207 69.78 -5.48 50.16
N MET A 208 70.33 -4.58 49.34
CA MET A 208 71.74 -4.17 49.39
C MET A 208 72.04 -3.25 50.58
N LEU A 209 71.07 -2.43 51.00
CA LEU A 209 71.20 -1.54 52.16
C LEU A 209 70.91 -2.25 53.50
N GLY A 210 70.11 -3.31 53.49
CA GLY A 210 69.81 -4.14 54.68
C GLY A 210 70.81 -5.27 54.93
N SER A 211 71.82 -5.46 54.07
CA SER A 211 72.88 -6.46 54.20
C SER A 211 74.22 -5.87 54.69
N SER A 212 74.19 -4.72 55.37
CA SER A 212 75.30 -4.15 56.15
C SER A 212 74.95 -4.21 57.64
#